data_AF-A0A257LG12-F1
#
_entry.id   AF-A0A257LG12-F1
#
_cell.length_a   1.000
_cell.length_b   1.000
_cell.length_c   1.000
_cell.angle_alpha   90.00
_cell.angle_beta   90.00
_cell.angle_gamma   90.00
#
_symmetry.space_group_name_H-M   'P 1'
#
loop_
_entity.id
_entity.type
_entity.pdbx_description
1 polymer ?
#
loop_
_entity_poly.entity_id
_entity_poly.type
_entity_poly.pdbx_seq_one_letter_code
_entity_poly.pdbx_strand_id
1 'polypeptide(L)'
;MTESQTIAVGDVQIRYLVDGSANGKPGLFELTVPPGARVPPPHHHEGNDEYIVVTAGVLRYRVGAAVRDLQPGERMVSPRGVP
;
A
#
# COMPACT_ATOMS: atom_id res chain seq x y z
N MET A 1 -20.59 -0.57 12.19
CA MET A 1 -19.48 -0.40 11.25
C MET A 1 -18.94 0.99 11.50
N THR A 2 -17.71 1.12 12.02
CA THR A 2 -17.10 2.42 12.24
C THR A 2 -16.93 3.13 10.89
N GLU A 3 -17.20 4.44 10.85
CA GLU A 3 -16.98 5.27 9.66
C GLU A 3 -15.59 5.02 9.09
N SER A 4 -15.50 4.91 7.76
CA SER A 4 -14.23 4.71 7.06
C SER A 4 -13.44 6.02 7.12
N GLN A 5 -12.46 6.10 8.02
CA GLN A 5 -11.61 7.26 8.15
C GLN A 5 -10.65 7.35 6.96
N THR A 6 -10.67 8.50 6.28
CA THR A 6 -9.69 8.84 5.23
C THR A 6 -8.58 9.68 5.85
N ILE A 7 -7.33 9.30 5.59
CA ILE A 7 -6.12 9.98 6.03
C ILE A 7 -5.39 10.49 4.79
N ALA A 8 -4.96 11.74 4.79
CA ALA A 8 -4.12 12.30 3.72
C ALA A 8 -2.65 12.34 4.17
N VAL A 9 -1.75 11.85 3.31
CA VAL A 9 -0.29 11.90 3.50
C VAL A 9 0.32 12.48 2.24
N GLY A 10 0.60 13.78 2.24
CA GLY A 10 0.93 14.51 1.03
C GLY A 10 -0.21 14.39 0.00
N ASP A 11 0.12 13.94 -1.21
CA ASP A 11 -0.84 13.76 -2.30
C ASP A 11 -1.57 12.40 -2.25
N VAL A 12 -1.15 11.50 -1.36
CA VAL A 12 -1.72 10.15 -1.21
C VAL A 12 -2.88 10.16 -0.23
N GLN A 13 -3.98 9.51 -0.60
CA GLN A 13 -5.11 9.27 0.30
C GLN A 13 -5.15 7.80 0.73
N ILE A 14 -5.38 7.59 2.02
CA ILE A 14 -5.47 6.26 2.64
C ILE A 14 -6.85 6.13 3.26
N ARG A 15 -7.60 5.11 2.87
CA ARG A 15 -8.91 4.81 3.44
C ARG A 15 -8.88 3.45 4.13
N TYR A 16 -8.98 3.44 5.46
CA TYR A 16 -8.95 2.19 6.22
C TYR A 16 -10.27 1.42 6.05
N LEU A 17 -10.12 0.13 5.73
CA LEU A 17 -11.22 -0.84 5.60
C LEU A 17 -11.26 -1.78 6.80
N VAL A 18 -10.09 -2.19 7.29
CA VAL A 18 -9.92 -3.04 8.47
C VAL A 18 -8.78 -2.49 9.31
N ASP A 19 -9.07 -2.16 10.57
CA ASP A 19 -8.07 -1.86 11.58
C ASP A 19 -7.69 -3.15 12.33
N GLY A 20 -6.43 -3.57 12.14
CA GLY A 20 -5.83 -4.73 12.80
C GLY A 20 -5.01 -4.38 14.05
N SER A 21 -4.85 -3.10 14.37
CA SER A 21 -3.93 -2.62 15.41
C SER A 21 -4.25 -3.19 16.79
N ALA A 22 -5.52 -3.35 17.13
CA ALA A 22 -5.95 -3.80 18.45
C ALA A 22 -5.72 -5.29 18.72
N ASN A 23 -5.51 -6.12 17.69
CA ASN A 23 -5.48 -7.58 17.83
C ASN A 23 -4.38 -8.27 17.02
N GLY A 24 -3.49 -7.51 16.38
CA GLY A 24 -2.38 -8.03 15.58
C GLY A 24 -2.82 -8.76 14.31
N LYS A 25 -4.08 -8.62 13.89
CA LYS A 25 -4.54 -9.13 12.59
C LYS A 25 -4.07 -8.22 11.46
N PRO A 26 -4.11 -8.69 10.20
CA PRO A 26 -3.80 -7.84 9.06
C PRO A 26 -4.72 -6.61 9.00
N GLY A 27 -4.09 -5.45 8.81
CA GLY A 27 -4.81 -4.24 8.40
C GLY A 27 -5.10 -4.28 6.90
N LEU A 28 -6.19 -3.64 6.48
CA LEU A 28 -6.53 -3.47 5.07
C LEU A 28 -6.96 -2.03 4.83
N PHE A 29 -6.39 -1.41 3.82
CA PHE A 29 -6.71 -0.05 3.42
C PHE A 29 -6.61 0.10 1.91
N GLU A 30 -7.33 1.10 1.38
CA GLU A 30 -7.18 1.54 0.00
C GLU A 30 -6.22 2.73 -0.06
N LEU A 31 -5.34 2.71 -1.06
CA LEU A 31 -4.46 3.80 -1.42
C LEU A 31 -4.96 4.43 -2.72
N THR A 32 -5.17 5.74 -2.71
CA THR A 32 -5.31 6.53 -3.95
C THR A 32 -4.05 7.33 -4.15
N VAL A 33 -3.33 7.04 -5.23
CA VAL A 33 -2.04 7.66 -5.58
C VAL A 33 -2.19 8.40 -6.91
N PRO A 34 -2.21 9.75 -6.92
CA PRO A 34 -2.25 10.51 -8.15
C PRO A 34 -1.00 10.28 -9.03
N PRO A 35 -1.10 10.44 -10.36
CA PRO A 35 0.06 10.40 -11.24
C PRO A 35 1.13 11.42 -10.81
N GLY A 36 2.38 10.96 -10.65
CA GLY A 36 3.49 11.83 -10.25
C GLY A 36 3.50 12.23 -8.76
N ALA A 37 2.62 11.65 -7.93
CA ALA A 37 2.60 11.91 -6.50
C ALA A 37 3.94 11.60 -5.83
N ARG A 38 4.30 12.40 -4.84
CA ARG A 38 5.44 12.09 -3.96
C ARG A 38 5.02 10.98 -2.99
N VAL A 39 5.58 9.80 -3.20
CA VAL A 39 5.40 8.63 -2.34
C VAL A 39 6.51 8.57 -1.28
N PRO A 40 6.35 7.78 -0.21
CA PRO A 40 7.44 7.52 0.73
C PRO A 40 8.72 7.08 0.00
N PRO A 41 9.91 7.48 0.49
CA PRO A 41 11.18 6.98 -0.06
C PRO A 41 11.27 5.46 0.11
N PRO A 42 12.20 4.78 -0.61
CA PRO A 42 12.41 3.35 -0.44
C PRO A 42 12.64 2.99 1.04
N HIS A 43 11.87 2.03 1.56
CA HIS A 43 11.86 1.61 2.96
C HIS A 43 11.32 0.18 3.07
N HIS A 44 11.51 -0.47 4.22
CA HIS A 44 10.96 -1.79 4.49
C HIS A 44 10.28 -1.83 5.86
N HIS A 45 9.49 -2.87 6.08
CA HIS A 45 8.89 -3.17 7.38
C HIS A 45 9.63 -4.33 8.07
N GLU A 46 9.88 -4.21 9.37
CA GLU A 46 10.47 -5.31 10.15
C GLU A 46 9.42 -6.37 10.55
N GLY A 47 8.20 -5.91 10.87
CA GLY A 47 7.14 -6.77 11.43
C GLY A 47 6.13 -7.31 10.43
N ASN A 48 6.03 -6.71 9.24
CA ASN A 48 4.90 -6.92 8.33
C ASN A 48 5.38 -7.26 6.91
N ASP A 49 4.69 -8.18 6.27
CA ASP A 49 4.72 -8.29 4.81
C ASP A 49 3.64 -7.35 4.25
N GLU A 50 3.92 -6.65 3.16
CA GLU A 50 2.95 -5.79 2.47
C GLU A 50 2.44 -6.46 1.20
N TYR A 51 1.13 -6.38 0.96
CA TYR A 51 0.48 -6.89 -0.23
C TYR A 51 -0.22 -5.73 -0.94
N ILE A 52 0.18 -5.46 -2.17
CA ILE A 52 -0.47 -4.46 -3.02
C ILE A 52 -1.21 -5.17 -4.15
N VAL A 53 -2.48 -4.82 -4.32
CA VAL A 53 -3.32 -5.21 -5.45
C VAL A 53 -3.84 -3.94 -6.10
N VAL A 54 -3.62 -3.77 -7.39
CA VAL A 54 -4.12 -2.59 -8.10
C VAL A 54 -5.59 -2.81 -8.42
N THR A 55 -6.46 -1.90 -7.96
CA THR A 55 -7.91 -1.96 -8.22
C THR A 55 -8.31 -1.12 -9.44
N ALA A 56 -7.59 -0.03 -9.71
CA ALA A 56 -7.78 0.83 -10.87
C ALA A 56 -6.48 1.58 -11.22
N GLY A 57 -6.34 2.00 -12.48
CA GLY A 57 -5.15 2.70 -12.97
C GLY A 57 -3.93 1.79 -13.14
N VAL A 58 -2.73 2.37 -13.12
CA VAL A 58 -1.46 1.65 -13.22
C VAL A 58 -0.51 2.16 -12.14
N LEU A 59 0.10 1.25 -11.38
CA LEU A 59 1.06 1.57 -10.34
C LEU A 59 2.43 1.00 -10.69
N ARG A 60 3.42 1.86 -10.89
CA ARG A 60 4.82 1.43 -10.93
C ARG A 60 5.28 1.14 -9.50
N TYR A 61 5.61 -0.11 -9.22
CA TYR A 61 6.00 -0.57 -7.90
C TYR A 61 7.36 -1.27 -7.93
N ARG A 62 8.15 -1.09 -6.87
CA ARG A 62 9.48 -1.67 -6.72
C ARG A 62 9.58 -2.43 -5.41
N VAL A 63 10.16 -3.64 -5.47
CA VAL A 63 10.57 -4.44 -4.30
C VAL A 63 11.94 -5.04 -4.59
N GLY A 64 12.93 -4.66 -3.80
CA GLY A 64 14.33 -4.99 -3.99
C GLY A 64 14.83 -4.54 -5.36
N ALA A 65 15.19 -5.52 -6.20
CA ALA A 65 15.61 -5.30 -7.58
C ALA A 65 14.45 -5.37 -8.59
N ALA A 66 13.29 -5.89 -8.20
CA ALA A 66 12.15 -6.06 -9.10
C ALA A 66 11.38 -4.75 -9.23
N VAL A 67 11.09 -4.33 -10.47
CA VAL A 67 10.27 -3.17 -10.80
C VAL A 67 9.22 -3.60 -11.82
N ARG A 68 7.96 -3.27 -11.57
CA ARG A 68 6.83 -3.62 -12.44
C ARG A 68 5.81 -2.51 -12.51
N ASP A 69 5.16 -2.37 -13.67
CA ASP A 69 3.96 -1.55 -13.85
C ASP A 69 2.74 -2.46 -13.66
N LEU A 70 2.15 -2.43 -12.47
CA LEU A 70 1.03 -3.27 -12.09
C LEU A 70 -0.28 -2.75 -12.71
N GLN A 71 -0.98 -3.62 -13.44
CA GLN A 71 -2.30 -3.37 -14.03
C GLN A 71 -3.44 -3.73 -13.06
N PRO A 72 -4.69 -3.28 -13.30
CA PRO A 72 -5.82 -3.68 -12.47
C PRO A 72 -5.96 -5.20 -12.35
N GLY A 73 -6.12 -5.68 -11.11
CA GLY A 73 -6.15 -7.11 -10.76
C GLY A 73 -4.77 -7.73 -10.51
N GLU A 74 -3.67 -7.08 -10.92
CA GLU A 74 -2.33 -7.55 -10.62
C GLU A 74 -1.89 -7.19 -9.20
N ARG A 75 -0.93 -7.97 -8.70
CA ARG A 75 -0.41 -7.84 -7.35
C ARG A 75 1.11 -7.93 -7.29
N MET A 76 1.65 -7.35 -6.22
CA MET A 76 3.04 -7.51 -5.78
C MET A 76 3.08 -7.63 -4.26
N VAL A 77 4.09 -8.34 -3.76
CA VAL A 77 4.30 -8.55 -2.32
C VAL A 77 5.66 -7.97 -1.97
N SER A 78 5.72 -7.22 -0.88
CA SER A 78 6.95 -6.73 -0.25
C SER A 78 7.17 -7.55 1.02
N PRO A 79 8.03 -8.58 1.00
CA PRO A 79 8.36 -9.32 2.20
C PRO A 79 9.01 -8.40 3.24
N ARG A 80 8.79 -8.70 4.53
CA ARG A 80 9.48 -8.03 5.62
C ARG A 80 11.00 -8.00 5.39
N GLY A 81 11.63 -6.89 5.73
CA GLY A 81 13.08 -6.70 5.53
C GLY A 81 13.50 -6.35 4.10
N VAL A 82 12.59 -6.33 3.12
CA VAL A 82 12.90 -6.01 1.72
C VAL A 82 12.33 -4.62 1.36
N PRO A 83 13.18 -3.67 0.91
CA PRO A 83 12.74 -2.32 0.55
C PRO A 83 12.20 -2.19 -0.87
#